data_AF-A0A2H6NJX3-F1
#
_entry.id   AF-A0A2H6NJX3-F1
#
_cell.length_a   1.000
_cell.length_b   1.000
_cell.length_c   1.000
_cell.angle_alpha   90.00
_cell.angle_beta   90.00
_cell.angle_gamma   90.00
#
_symmetry.space_group_name_H-M   'P 1'
#
loop_
_entity.id
_entity.type
_entity.pdbx_description
1 polymer ?
#
loop_
_entity_poly.entity_id
_entity_poly.type
_entity_poly.pdbx_seq_one_letter_code
_entity_poly.pdbx_strand_id
1 'polypeptide(L)'
;MDTKEKLEQAAIVKEKGTAYFKEGKYLQAVIQYGKIVSWLEMEYGLSEKESKASESLLLAAFLNLAMCYLKLREYTKAIEYCNKALALDQANEKGLYRRGEARLLMNEFELAKCDFQRVLEVNPQNKAAKSQITMCQKKTKEHNERDRKIYANMFKKFAERDAKEEASKTTEEKEEKASSEIELKKTVTEGSESEGHV
;
A
#
# COMPACT_ATOMS: atom_id res chain seq x y z
N MET A 1 -1.20 3.91 -40.75
CA MET A 1 -1.22 2.45 -40.77
C MET A 1 -2.66 2.02 -40.78
N ASP A 2 -3.04 1.16 -41.70
CA ASP A 2 -4.33 0.49 -41.61
C ASP A 2 -4.33 -0.50 -40.41
N THR A 3 -5.49 -1.04 -40.06
CA THR A 3 -5.64 -1.96 -38.93
C THR A 3 -4.78 -3.22 -39.08
N LYS A 4 -4.68 -3.77 -40.29
CA LYS A 4 -3.94 -5.00 -40.56
C LYS A 4 -2.44 -4.77 -40.39
N GLU A 5 -1.92 -3.66 -40.92
CA GLU A 5 -0.56 -3.19 -40.70
C GLU A 5 -0.27 -2.98 -39.20
N LYS A 6 -1.20 -2.38 -38.45
CA LYS A 6 -1.03 -2.19 -37.00
C LYS A 6 -0.91 -3.53 -36.27
N LEU A 7 -1.74 -4.52 -36.61
CA LEU A 7 -1.68 -5.86 -36.01
C LEU A 7 -0.37 -6.58 -36.34
N GLU A 8 0.09 -6.48 -37.60
CA GLU A 8 1.37 -7.05 -38.02
C GLU A 8 2.56 -6.38 -37.30
N GLN A 9 2.57 -5.04 -37.22
CA GLN A 9 3.60 -4.30 -36.49
C GLN A 9 3.57 -4.57 -34.99
N ALA A 10 2.39 -4.69 -34.39
CA ALA A 10 2.22 -5.02 -32.99
C ALA A 10 2.87 -6.37 -32.63
N ALA A 11 2.73 -7.39 -33.50
CA ALA A 11 3.40 -8.67 -33.33
C ALA A 11 4.93 -8.53 -33.38
N ILE A 12 5.47 -7.74 -34.32
CA ILE A 12 6.92 -7.52 -34.44
C ILE A 12 7.49 -6.82 -33.21
N VAL A 13 6.85 -5.74 -32.74
CA VAL A 13 7.35 -5.01 -31.56
C VAL A 13 7.18 -5.81 -30.28
N LYS A 14 6.18 -6.69 -30.18
CA LYS A 14 6.06 -7.63 -29.06
C LYS A 14 7.30 -8.53 -28.95
N GLU A 15 7.75 -9.10 -30.06
CA GLU A 15 8.95 -9.94 -30.07
C GLU A 15 10.21 -9.14 -29.71
N LYS A 16 10.35 -7.91 -30.25
CA LYS A 16 11.43 -6.99 -29.85
C LYS A 16 11.41 -6.65 -28.36
N GLY A 17 10.23 -6.38 -27.81
CA GLY A 17 10.05 -6.14 -26.37
C GLY A 17 10.46 -7.36 -25.55
N THR A 18 10.16 -8.56 -26.04
CA THR A 18 10.53 -9.82 -25.38
C THR A 18 12.04 -10.04 -25.41
N ALA A 19 12.70 -9.70 -26.52
CA ALA A 19 14.16 -9.74 -26.61
C ALA A 19 14.82 -8.78 -25.61
N TYR A 20 14.39 -7.51 -25.58
CA TYR A 20 14.89 -6.54 -24.61
C TYR A 20 14.65 -6.97 -23.15
N PHE A 21 13.50 -7.58 -22.86
CA PHE A 21 13.19 -8.08 -21.54
C PHE A 21 14.16 -9.20 -21.11
N LYS A 22 14.46 -10.14 -22.01
CA LYS A 22 15.41 -11.24 -21.75
C LYS A 22 16.83 -10.72 -21.51
N GLU A 23 17.20 -9.62 -22.16
CA GLU A 23 18.49 -8.92 -21.95
C GLU A 23 18.52 -8.05 -20.68
N GLY A 24 17.42 -7.99 -19.91
CA GLY A 24 17.32 -7.12 -18.73
C GLY A 24 17.11 -5.64 -19.04
N LYS A 25 16.92 -5.27 -20.31
CA LYS A 25 16.67 -3.90 -20.78
C LYS A 25 15.20 -3.52 -20.61
N TYR A 26 14.72 -3.48 -19.36
CA TYR A 26 13.29 -3.34 -19.06
C TYR A 26 12.65 -2.06 -19.58
N LEU A 27 13.36 -0.92 -19.53
CA LEU A 27 12.85 0.34 -20.09
C LEU A 27 12.65 0.25 -21.61
N GLN A 28 13.57 -0.40 -22.33
CA GLN A 28 13.42 -0.61 -23.78
C GLN A 28 12.26 -1.56 -24.08
N ALA A 29 12.07 -2.60 -23.26
CA ALA A 29 10.92 -3.48 -23.37
C ALA A 29 9.60 -2.72 -23.16
N VAL A 30 9.51 -1.85 -22.14
CA VAL A 30 8.35 -0.98 -21.89
C VAL A 30 8.02 -0.14 -23.12
N ILE A 31 9.02 0.47 -23.77
CA ILE A 31 8.81 1.28 -24.97
C ILE A 31 8.20 0.43 -26.10
N GLN A 32 8.68 -0.81 -26.31
CA GLN A 32 8.13 -1.65 -27.38
C GLN A 32 6.70 -2.11 -27.09
N TYR A 33 6.41 -2.57 -25.87
CA TYR A 33 5.05 -2.98 -25.52
C TYR A 33 4.08 -1.79 -25.48
N GLY A 34 4.54 -0.59 -25.09
CA GLY A 34 3.74 0.64 -25.12
C GLY A 34 3.28 1.02 -26.52
N LYS A 35 4.06 0.73 -27.56
CA LYS A 35 3.62 0.92 -28.96
C LYS A 35 2.39 0.08 -29.31
N ILE A 36 2.35 -1.18 -28.84
CA ILE A 36 1.20 -2.06 -29.06
C ILE A 36 -0.07 -1.43 -28.49
N VAL A 37 0.01 -0.96 -27.24
CA VAL A 37 -1.09 -0.29 -26.55
C VAL A 37 -1.53 0.95 -27.33
N SER A 38 -0.57 1.81 -27.70
CA SER A 38 -0.85 3.03 -28.47
C SER A 38 -1.51 2.77 -29.83
N TRP A 39 -1.22 1.64 -30.49
CA TRP A 39 -1.76 1.33 -31.81
C TRP A 39 -3.11 0.63 -31.75
N LEU A 40 -3.42 -0.10 -30.68
CA LEU A 40 -4.55 -1.03 -30.65
C LEU A 40 -5.62 -0.66 -29.62
N GLU A 41 -5.31 0.08 -28.56
CA GLU A 41 -6.26 0.36 -27.46
C GLU A 41 -7.45 1.23 -27.90
N MET A 42 -7.25 2.10 -28.90
CA MET A 42 -8.27 3.06 -29.36
C MET A 42 -8.87 2.71 -30.74
N GLU A 43 -8.59 1.51 -31.27
CA GLU A 43 -9.14 1.09 -32.56
C GLU A 43 -10.60 0.65 -32.41
N TYR A 44 -11.47 1.17 -33.27
CA TYR A 44 -12.89 0.84 -33.33
C TYR A 44 -13.27 0.39 -34.74
N GLY A 45 -14.46 -0.24 -34.87
CA GLY A 45 -14.95 -0.72 -36.18
C GLY A 45 -14.20 -1.94 -36.73
N LEU A 46 -13.51 -2.68 -35.88
CA LEU A 46 -12.78 -3.89 -36.23
C LEU A 46 -13.75 -5.02 -36.60
N SER A 47 -13.38 -5.86 -37.57
CA SER A 47 -14.06 -7.15 -37.75
C SER A 47 -13.86 -8.02 -36.50
N GLU A 48 -14.74 -9.01 -36.29
CA GLU A 48 -14.63 -9.91 -35.14
C GLU A 48 -13.25 -10.60 -35.05
N LYS A 49 -12.67 -10.96 -36.19
CA LYS A 49 -11.34 -11.58 -36.26
C LYS A 49 -10.23 -10.62 -35.84
N GLU A 50 -10.30 -9.36 -36.28
CA GLU A 50 -9.33 -8.33 -35.93
C GLU A 50 -9.45 -7.89 -34.47
N SER A 51 -10.69 -7.79 -33.96
CA SER A 51 -10.97 -7.52 -32.55
C SER A 51 -10.34 -8.58 -31.64
N LYS A 52 -10.57 -9.87 -31.92
CA LYS A 52 -9.93 -10.97 -31.16
C LYS A 52 -8.40 -10.94 -31.24
N ALA A 53 -7.84 -10.65 -32.41
CA ALA A 53 -6.39 -10.53 -32.57
C ALA A 53 -5.83 -9.33 -31.78
N SER A 54 -6.53 -8.19 -31.81
CA SER A 54 -6.19 -6.98 -31.07
C SER A 54 -6.21 -7.22 -29.56
N GLU A 55 -7.29 -7.79 -29.03
CA GLU A 55 -7.43 -8.13 -27.61
C GLU A 55 -6.35 -9.09 -27.13
N SER A 56 -6.02 -10.11 -27.93
CA SER A 56 -4.94 -11.05 -27.62
C SER A 56 -3.57 -10.36 -27.51
N LEU A 57 -3.28 -9.44 -28.44
CA LEU A 57 -2.04 -8.67 -28.43
C LEU A 57 -2.01 -7.66 -27.27
N LEU A 58 -3.11 -6.98 -26.99
CA LEU A 58 -3.26 -6.06 -25.86
C LEU A 58 -3.09 -6.79 -24.52
N LEU A 59 -3.74 -7.94 -24.34
CA LEU A 59 -3.56 -8.77 -23.14
C LEU A 59 -2.09 -9.14 -22.94
N ALA A 60 -1.42 -9.60 -23.98
CA ALA A 60 0.01 -9.92 -23.91
C ALA A 60 0.87 -8.69 -23.58
N ALA A 61 0.59 -7.54 -24.19
CA ALA A 61 1.30 -6.30 -23.95
C ALA A 61 1.11 -5.80 -22.50
N PHE A 62 -0.11 -5.77 -21.99
CA PHE A 62 -0.41 -5.38 -20.61
C PHE A 62 0.26 -6.29 -19.59
N LEU A 63 0.18 -7.61 -19.78
CA LEU A 63 0.88 -8.56 -18.92
C LEU A 63 2.40 -8.28 -18.91
N ASN A 64 3.01 -8.12 -20.08
CA ASN A 64 4.44 -7.89 -20.19
C ASN A 64 4.87 -6.53 -19.63
N LEU A 65 4.08 -5.47 -19.82
CA LEU A 65 4.29 -4.17 -19.19
C LEU A 65 4.26 -4.29 -17.67
N ALA A 66 3.26 -4.97 -17.10
CA ALA A 66 3.18 -5.21 -15.67
C ALA A 66 4.44 -5.92 -15.14
N MET A 67 4.95 -6.92 -15.87
CA MET A 67 6.18 -7.60 -15.50
C MET A 67 7.42 -6.70 -15.61
N CYS A 68 7.52 -5.85 -16.63
CA CYS A 68 8.60 -4.87 -16.72
C CYS A 68 8.56 -3.90 -15.53
N TYR A 69 7.38 -3.37 -15.18
CA TYR A 69 7.24 -2.44 -14.07
C TYR A 69 7.51 -3.08 -12.70
N LEU A 70 7.17 -4.36 -12.51
CA LEU A 70 7.64 -5.14 -11.36
C LEU A 70 9.17 -5.16 -11.26
N LYS A 71 9.86 -5.42 -12.38
CA LYS A 71 11.34 -5.41 -12.41
C LYS A 71 11.94 -4.04 -12.18
N LEU A 72 11.25 -2.99 -12.60
CA LEU A 72 11.62 -1.59 -12.38
C LEU A 72 11.23 -1.07 -10.98
N ARG A 73 10.54 -1.88 -10.16
CA ARG A 73 10.01 -1.51 -8.83
C ARG A 73 8.96 -0.39 -8.84
N GLU A 74 8.31 -0.20 -9.98
CA GLU A 74 7.23 0.76 -10.22
C GLU A 74 5.88 0.05 -9.99
N TYR A 75 5.60 -0.30 -8.74
CA TYR A 75 4.53 -1.24 -8.41
C TYR A 75 3.12 -0.73 -8.71
N THR A 76 2.88 0.58 -8.60
CA THR A 76 1.60 1.21 -8.95
C THR A 76 1.27 1.01 -10.43
N LYS A 77 2.23 1.30 -11.32
CA LYS A 77 2.10 1.04 -12.76
C LYS A 77 1.92 -0.45 -13.05
N ALA A 78 2.63 -1.33 -12.33
CA ALA A 78 2.44 -2.77 -12.49
C ALA A 78 0.99 -3.20 -12.18
N ILE A 79 0.40 -2.66 -11.11
CA ILE A 79 -1.01 -2.91 -10.74
C ILE A 79 -1.96 -2.38 -11.81
N GLU A 80 -1.74 -1.17 -12.32
CA GLU A 80 -2.56 -0.57 -13.39
C GLU A 80 -2.61 -1.47 -14.63
N TYR A 81 -1.45 -1.93 -15.11
CA TYR A 81 -1.41 -2.81 -16.27
C TYR A 81 -1.95 -4.21 -15.99
N CYS A 82 -1.81 -4.73 -14.76
CA CYS A 82 -2.51 -5.96 -14.37
C CYS A 82 -4.03 -5.78 -14.39
N ASN A 83 -4.54 -4.63 -13.94
CA ASN A 83 -5.98 -4.33 -13.98
C ASN A 83 -6.48 -4.27 -15.43
N LYS A 84 -5.74 -3.63 -16.34
CA LYS A 84 -6.07 -3.64 -17.78
C LYS A 84 -6.05 -5.05 -18.38
N ALA A 85 -5.07 -5.88 -18.04
CA ALA A 85 -5.02 -7.27 -18.47
C ALA A 85 -6.23 -8.07 -17.95
N LEU A 86 -6.59 -7.89 -16.68
CA LEU A 86 -7.70 -8.58 -16.03
C LEU A 86 -9.08 -8.06 -16.46
N ALA A 87 -9.16 -6.87 -17.03
CA ALA A 87 -10.37 -6.38 -17.69
C ALA A 87 -10.65 -7.14 -18.99
N LEU A 88 -9.61 -7.57 -19.71
CA LEU A 88 -9.72 -8.40 -20.91
C LEU A 88 -9.91 -9.89 -20.56
N ASP A 89 -9.20 -10.39 -19.55
CA ASP A 89 -9.27 -11.77 -19.09
C ASP A 89 -9.25 -11.83 -17.55
N GLN A 90 -10.44 -11.90 -16.96
CA GLN A 90 -10.61 -11.86 -15.50
C GLN A 90 -9.98 -13.05 -14.77
N ALA A 91 -9.78 -14.17 -15.47
CA ALA A 91 -9.20 -15.41 -14.94
C ALA A 91 -7.72 -15.56 -15.31
N ASN A 92 -7.08 -14.50 -15.83
CA ASN A 92 -5.69 -14.58 -16.24
C ASN A 92 -4.75 -14.86 -15.06
N GLU A 93 -4.23 -16.08 -14.98
CA GLU A 93 -3.36 -16.52 -13.88
C GLU A 93 -2.14 -15.60 -13.71
N LYS A 94 -1.51 -15.18 -14.82
CA LYS A 94 -0.33 -14.30 -14.78
C LYS A 94 -0.69 -12.89 -14.31
N GLY A 95 -1.83 -12.35 -14.75
CA GLY A 95 -2.32 -11.04 -14.34
C GLY A 95 -2.61 -10.98 -12.83
N LEU A 96 -3.33 -11.98 -12.32
CA LEU A 96 -3.64 -12.11 -10.90
C LEU A 96 -2.35 -12.24 -10.07
N TYR A 97 -1.46 -13.14 -10.47
CA TYR A 97 -0.21 -13.37 -9.75
C TYR A 97 0.68 -12.12 -9.71
N ARG A 98 0.87 -11.44 -10.84
CA ARG A 98 1.70 -10.23 -10.93
C ARG A 98 1.11 -9.07 -10.12
N ARG A 99 -0.22 -8.92 -10.10
CA ARG A 99 -0.89 -7.91 -9.26
C ARG A 99 -0.69 -8.20 -7.78
N GLY A 100 -0.85 -9.45 -7.37
CA GLY A 100 -0.59 -9.90 -6.00
C GLY A 100 0.86 -9.63 -5.58
N GLU A 101 1.82 -9.90 -6.46
CA GLU A 101 3.24 -9.61 -6.21
C GLU A 101 3.50 -8.11 -6.02
N ALA A 102 2.93 -7.26 -6.88
CA ALA A 102 3.07 -5.80 -6.76
C ALA A 102 2.47 -5.27 -5.45
N ARG A 103 1.27 -5.73 -5.09
CA ARG A 103 0.58 -5.36 -3.83
C ARG A 103 1.35 -5.81 -2.60
N LEU A 104 1.90 -7.03 -2.62
CA LEU A 104 2.73 -7.54 -1.54
C LEU A 104 3.96 -6.64 -1.33
N LEU A 105 4.60 -6.21 -2.41
CA LEU A 105 5.76 -5.31 -2.38
C LEU A 105 5.40 -3.89 -1.92
N MET A 106 4.14 -3.48 -2.05
CA MET A 106 3.60 -2.23 -1.51
C MET A 106 3.08 -2.35 -0.06
N ASN A 107 3.24 -3.51 0.58
CA ASN A 107 2.70 -3.83 1.90
C ASN A 107 1.16 -3.90 1.97
N GLU A 108 0.48 -4.04 0.84
CA GLU A 108 -0.97 -4.25 0.76
C GLU A 108 -1.30 -5.75 0.95
N PHE A 109 -0.95 -6.30 2.12
CA PHE A 109 -0.88 -7.74 2.35
C PHE A 109 -2.20 -8.48 2.12
N GLU A 110 -3.33 -7.91 2.56
CA GLU A 110 -4.62 -8.57 2.39
C GLU A 110 -5.11 -8.56 0.95
N LEU A 111 -4.89 -7.46 0.22
CA LEU A 111 -5.21 -7.41 -1.21
C LEU A 111 -4.33 -8.35 -2.02
N ALA A 112 -3.04 -8.45 -1.68
CA ALA A 112 -2.11 -9.39 -2.29
C ALA A 112 -2.56 -10.85 -2.07
N LYS A 113 -2.93 -11.19 -0.82
CA LYS A 113 -3.44 -12.51 -0.47
C LYS A 113 -4.70 -12.86 -1.27
N CYS A 114 -5.65 -11.94 -1.42
CA CYS A 114 -6.85 -12.15 -2.24
C CYS A 114 -6.48 -12.45 -3.70
N ASP A 115 -5.53 -11.72 -4.29
CA ASP A 115 -5.07 -12.01 -5.66
C ASP A 115 -4.44 -13.41 -5.78
N PHE A 116 -3.60 -13.82 -4.84
CA PHE A 116 -3.02 -15.16 -4.85
C PHE A 116 -4.04 -16.27 -4.59
N GLN A 117 -5.09 -16.01 -3.82
CA GLN A 117 -6.21 -16.95 -3.66
C GLN A 117 -6.95 -17.14 -4.99
N ARG A 118 -7.21 -16.05 -5.73
CA ARG A 118 -7.80 -16.14 -7.07
C ARG A 118 -6.90 -16.88 -8.06
N VAL A 119 -5.57 -16.78 -7.94
CA VAL A 119 -4.65 -17.63 -8.71
C VAL A 119 -4.90 -19.12 -8.42
N LEU A 120 -5.18 -19.50 -7.17
CA LEU A 120 -5.47 -20.88 -6.79
C LEU A 120 -6.87 -21.35 -7.20
N GLU A 121 -7.83 -20.44 -7.35
CA GLU A 121 -9.14 -20.75 -7.95
C GLU A 121 -8.98 -21.14 -9.43
N VAL A 122 -8.10 -20.44 -10.16
CA VAL A 122 -7.80 -20.73 -11.58
C VAL A 122 -6.89 -21.95 -11.71
N ASN A 123 -5.83 -22.03 -10.89
CA ASN A 123 -4.85 -23.11 -10.89
C ASN A 123 -4.54 -23.59 -9.46
N PRO A 124 -5.28 -24.58 -8.95
CA PRO A 124 -5.10 -25.10 -7.59
C PRO A 124 -3.71 -25.69 -7.28
N GLN A 125 -2.93 -26.01 -8.32
CA GLN A 125 -1.59 -26.60 -8.21
C GLN A 125 -0.46 -25.57 -8.22
N ASN A 126 -0.77 -24.27 -8.32
CA ASN A 126 0.25 -23.22 -8.30
C ASN A 126 0.93 -23.12 -6.92
N LYS A 127 2.09 -23.75 -6.78
CA LYS A 127 2.89 -23.76 -5.53
C LYS A 127 3.41 -22.38 -5.16
N ALA A 128 3.69 -21.53 -6.14
CA ALA A 128 4.17 -20.18 -5.90
C ALA A 128 3.09 -19.34 -5.21
N ALA A 129 1.85 -19.40 -5.69
CA ALA A 129 0.72 -18.70 -5.08
C ALA A 129 0.45 -19.17 -3.64
N LYS A 130 0.51 -20.48 -3.37
CA LYS A 130 0.41 -21.02 -1.99
C LYS A 130 1.48 -20.42 -1.07
N SER A 131 2.73 -20.39 -1.54
CA SER A 131 3.85 -19.83 -0.78
C SER A 131 3.68 -18.33 -0.51
N GLN A 132 3.18 -17.58 -1.49
CA GLN A 132 2.92 -16.15 -1.35
C GLN A 132 1.77 -15.85 -0.38
N ILE A 133 0.73 -16.68 -0.32
CA ILE A 133 -0.34 -16.55 0.69
C ILE A 133 0.24 -16.68 2.10
N THR A 134 1.10 -17.68 2.34
CA THR A 134 1.78 -17.84 3.63
C THR A 134 2.68 -16.64 3.95
N MET A 135 3.37 -16.08 2.95
CA MET A 135 4.16 -14.87 3.11
C MET A 135 3.29 -13.67 3.51
N CYS A 136 2.14 -13.47 2.86
CA CYS A 136 1.20 -12.40 3.19
C CYS A 136 0.72 -12.53 4.64
N GLN A 137 0.30 -13.72 5.07
CA GLN A 137 -0.14 -13.97 6.46
C GLN A 137 0.96 -13.65 7.48
N LYS A 138 2.20 -14.08 7.20
CA LYS A 138 3.35 -13.77 8.05
C LYS A 138 3.58 -12.26 8.14
N LYS A 139 3.56 -11.56 7.01
CA LYS A 139 3.75 -10.11 6.94
C LYS A 139 2.65 -9.32 7.65
N THR A 140 1.37 -9.71 7.48
CA THR A 140 0.25 -9.13 8.24
C THR A 140 0.49 -9.27 9.74
N LYS A 141 0.90 -10.45 10.22
CA LYS A 141 1.17 -10.68 11.65
C LYS A 141 2.31 -9.81 12.16
N GLU A 142 3.44 -9.76 11.44
CA GLU A 142 4.58 -8.90 11.77
C GLU A 142 4.21 -7.41 11.81
N HIS A 143 3.37 -6.96 10.88
CA HIS A 143 2.87 -5.59 10.82
C HIS A 143 2.00 -5.27 12.03
N ASN A 144 1.00 -6.10 12.31
CA ASN A 144 0.08 -5.92 13.44
C ASN A 144 0.79 -5.96 14.79
N GLU A 145 1.80 -6.82 14.95
CA GLU A 145 2.63 -6.86 16.16
C GLU A 145 3.47 -5.60 16.34
N ARG A 146 4.02 -5.06 15.24
CA ARG A 146 4.74 -3.78 15.25
C ARG A 146 3.81 -2.64 15.66
N ASP A 147 2.65 -2.56 15.02
CA ASP A 147 1.66 -1.51 15.30
C ASP A 147 1.18 -1.59 16.75
N ARG A 148 0.85 -2.79 17.25
CA ARG A 148 0.47 -3.00 18.65
C ARG A 148 1.52 -2.43 19.62
N LYS A 149 2.81 -2.70 19.37
CA LYS A 149 3.90 -2.16 20.21
C LYS A 149 3.99 -0.65 20.13
N ILE A 150 3.84 -0.07 18.93
CA ILE A 150 3.85 1.38 18.74
C ILE A 150 2.70 2.03 19.52
N TYR A 151 1.48 1.52 19.37
CA TYR A 151 0.31 2.05 20.07
C TYR A 151 0.39 1.87 21.59
N ALA A 152 0.89 0.72 22.07
CA ALA A 152 1.09 0.50 23.50
C ALA A 152 2.10 1.50 24.10
N ASN A 153 3.21 1.74 23.42
CA ASN A 153 4.21 2.73 23.84
C ASN A 153 3.66 4.16 23.79
N MET A 154 2.85 4.48 22.78
CA MET A 154 2.18 5.77 22.65
C MET A 154 1.21 6.00 23.81
N PHE A 155 0.35 5.02 24.11
CA PHE A 155 -0.59 5.08 25.23
C PHE A 155 0.12 5.26 26.58
N LYS A 156 1.19 4.50 26.82
CA LYS A 156 2.01 4.63 28.03
C LYS A 156 2.57 6.05 28.18
N LYS A 157 3.10 6.65 27.12
CA LYS A 157 3.63 8.03 27.15
C LYS A 157 2.56 9.07 27.45
N PHE A 158 1.35 8.90 26.90
CA PHE A 158 0.23 9.80 27.21
C PHE A 158 -0.18 9.69 28.68
N ALA A 159 -0.35 8.47 29.19
CA ALA A 159 -0.66 8.25 30.60
C ALA A 159 0.42 8.83 31.55
N GLU A 160 1.71 8.68 31.21
CA GLU A 160 2.81 9.28 31.98
C GLU A 160 2.78 10.82 31.95
N ARG A 161 2.35 11.43 30.85
CA ARG A 161 2.22 12.89 30.75
C ARG A 161 1.05 13.39 31.58
N ASP A 162 -0.11 12.76 31.44
CA ASP A 162 -1.33 13.14 32.17
C ASP A 162 -1.10 13.00 33.69
N ALA A 163 -0.46 11.92 34.14
CA ALA A 163 -0.08 11.74 35.54
C ALA A 163 0.90 12.83 36.04
N LYS A 164 1.84 13.29 35.21
CA LYS A 164 2.74 14.39 35.55
C LYS A 164 2.02 15.73 35.61
N GLU A 165 1.09 15.99 34.71
CA GLU A 165 0.27 17.22 34.71
C GLU A 165 -0.65 17.26 35.94
N GLU A 166 -1.28 16.14 36.32
CA GLU A 166 -2.06 16.04 37.56
C GLU A 166 -1.19 16.24 38.80
N ALA A 167 0.00 15.62 38.84
CA ALA A 167 0.93 15.80 39.94
C ALA A 167 1.39 17.27 40.09
N SER A 168 1.64 17.97 38.98
CA SER A 168 1.99 19.41 38.99
C SER A 168 0.87 20.24 39.60
N LYS A 169 -0.37 20.07 39.11
CA LYS A 169 -1.55 20.81 39.60
C LYS A 169 -1.80 20.56 41.10
N THR A 170 -1.68 19.31 41.54
CA THR A 170 -1.90 18.95 42.95
C THR A 170 -0.81 19.55 43.87
N THR A 171 0.41 19.73 43.35
CA THR A 171 1.51 20.34 44.09
C THR A 171 1.31 21.86 44.17
N GLU A 172 0.94 22.50 43.06
CA GLU A 172 0.58 23.92 43.01
C GLU A 172 -0.57 24.25 43.98
N GLU A 173 -1.66 23.46 43.99
CA GLU A 173 -2.80 23.67 44.90
C GLU A 173 -2.43 23.52 46.40
N LYS A 174 -1.48 22.63 46.72
CA LYS A 174 -1.01 22.44 48.10
C LYS A 174 -0.13 23.60 48.57
N GLU A 175 0.74 24.09 47.70
CA GLU A 175 1.58 25.27 47.98
C GLU A 175 0.74 26.54 48.15
N GLU A 176 -0.30 26.71 47.34
CA GLU A 176 -1.23 27.84 47.44
C GLU A 176 -2.02 27.81 48.77
N LYS A 177 -2.56 26.65 49.15
CA LYS A 177 -3.26 26.48 50.43
C LYS A 177 -2.36 26.69 51.63
N ALA A 178 -1.14 26.15 51.62
CA ALA A 178 -0.18 26.35 52.70
C ALA A 178 0.20 27.82 52.87
N SER A 179 0.37 28.54 51.75
CA SER A 179 0.65 29.99 51.76
C SER A 179 -0.52 30.77 52.37
N SER A 180 -1.76 30.44 51.97
CA SER A 180 -2.97 31.09 52.52
C SER A 180 -3.19 30.82 54.01
N GLU A 181 -2.89 29.62 54.52
CA GLU A 181 -2.99 29.31 55.95
C GLU A 181 -1.94 30.03 56.79
N ILE A 182 -0.73 30.19 56.27
CA ILE A 182 0.34 30.96 56.94
C ILE A 182 -0.08 32.44 57.05
N GLU A 183 -0.70 32.97 55.99
CA GLU A 183 -1.17 34.35 55.94
C GLU A 183 -2.37 34.58 56.88
N LEU A 184 -3.30 33.60 56.99
CA LEU A 184 -4.41 33.63 57.94
C LEU A 184 -3.95 33.55 59.41
N LYS A 185 -2.91 32.76 59.70
CA LYS A 185 -2.37 32.64 61.06
C LYS A 185 -1.69 33.94 61.51
N LYS A 186 -1.01 34.65 60.60
CA LYS A 186 -0.40 35.95 60.90
C LYS A 186 -1.45 37.01 61.24
N THR A 187 -2.57 37.07 60.51
CA THR A 187 -3.64 38.03 60.77
C THR A 187 -4.41 37.74 62.06
N VAL A 188 -4.56 36.47 62.45
CA VAL A 188 -5.21 36.09 63.72
C VAL A 188 -4.34 36.41 64.94
N THR A 189 -3.01 36.25 64.84
CA THR A 189 -2.09 36.61 65.94
C THR A 189 -2.01 38.12 66.19
N GLU A 190 -2.19 38.95 65.16
CA GLU A 190 -2.25 40.40 65.29
C GLU A 190 -3.59 40.89 65.90
N GLY A 191 -4.66 40.08 65.84
CA GLY A 191 -5.98 40.41 66.40
C GLY A 191 -6.18 40.03 67.87
N SER A 192 -5.36 39.15 68.45
CA SER A 192 -5.48 38.72 69.86
C SER A 192 -4.72 39.58 70.87
N GLU A 193 -3.89 40.53 70.42
CA GLU A 193 -3.15 41.44 71.30
C GLU A 193 -3.94 42.70 71.71
N SER A 194 -5.22 42.85 71.28
CA SER A 194 -6.04 44.03 71.58
C SER A 194 -7.15 43.84 72.63
N GLU A 195 -7.38 42.64 73.18
CA GLU A 195 -8.39 42.42 74.24
C GLU A 195 -7.74 42.01 75.55
N GLY A 196 -7.28 43.02 76.29
CA GLY A 196 -6.92 42.85 77.68
C GLY A 196 -6.03 43.99 78.12
N HIS A 197 -6.63 45.12 78.52
CA HIS A 197 -6.24 45.90 79.69
C HIS A 197 -7.46 46.73 80.12
N VAL A 198 -7.87 46.48 81.36
CA VAL A 198 -8.86 47.21 82.18
C VAL A 198 -8.34 48.59 82.51
#